data_AF-A0A8T6MFG5-F1
#
_entry.id   AF-A0A8T6MFG5-F1
#
_cell.length_a   1.000
_cell.length_b   1.000
_cell.length_c   1.000
_cell.angle_alpha   90.00
_cell.angle_beta   90.00
_cell.angle_gamma   90.00
#
_symmetry.space_group_name_H-M   'P 1'
#
loop_
_entity.id
_entity.type
_entity.pdbx_description
1 polymer ?
#
loop_
_entity_poly.entity_id
_entity_poly.type
_entity_poly.pdbx_seq_one_letter_code
_entity_poly.pdbx_strand_id
1 'polypeptide(L)'
;MKKNVIHIKDAPINFLKKDIDQNGYIYIGRPGIFGNTIVKNKKCFICGNKHITNGSTLDCYLKYLENRVDTDKWFREKVKSLYDKILVCYCAPKPCHGYILASISKQLNDSCEFFE
;
A
#
# COMPACT_ATOMS: atom_id res chain seq x y z
N MET A 1 17.32 6.90 -0.97
CA MET A 1 16.30 6.17 -1.73
C MET A 1 15.19 7.13 -2.16
N LYS A 2 14.85 7.17 -3.45
CA LYS A 2 13.71 7.95 -3.94
C LYS A 2 12.44 7.47 -3.20
N LYS A 3 11.64 8.40 -2.69
CA LYS A 3 10.32 8.07 -2.12
C LYS A 3 9.47 7.51 -3.25
N ASN A 4 9.26 6.20 -3.26
CA ASN A 4 8.42 5.53 -4.25
C ASN A 4 6.92 5.67 -3.95
N VAL A 5 6.55 6.57 -3.04
CA VAL A 5 5.16 6.94 -2.76
C VAL A 5 5.03 8.45 -2.90
N ILE A 6 4.12 8.90 -3.76
CA ILE A 6 3.89 10.31 -4.07
C ILE A 6 2.44 10.71 -3.80
N HIS A 7 2.22 12.01 -3.63
CA HIS A 7 0.87 12.54 -3.58
C HIS A 7 0.25 12.49 -4.98
N ILE A 8 -1.07 12.31 -5.07
CA ILE A 8 -1.75 12.25 -6.36
C ILE A 8 -1.63 13.52 -7.22
N LYS A 9 -1.43 14.68 -6.57
CA LYS A 9 -1.18 15.94 -7.28
C LYS A 9 0.17 15.96 -8.01
N ASP A 10 1.08 15.07 -7.63
CA ASP A 10 2.42 14.94 -8.22
C ASP A 10 2.46 13.84 -9.29
N ALA A 11 1.33 13.17 -9.56
CA ALA A 11 1.22 12.16 -10.60
C ALA A 11 1.14 12.81 -12.00
N PRO A 12 1.47 12.08 -13.08
CA PRO A 12 1.41 12.60 -14.45
C PRO A 12 0.04 13.18 -14.82
N ILE A 13 0.04 14.14 -15.74
CA ILE A 13 -1.17 14.65 -16.40
C ILE A 13 -1.88 13.44 -17.03
N ASN A 14 -3.19 13.29 -16.77
CA ASN A 14 -4.05 12.15 -17.15
C ASN A 14 -3.90 10.86 -16.33
N PHE A 15 -3.22 10.89 -15.18
CA PHE A 15 -3.16 9.72 -14.29
C PHE A 15 -4.57 9.26 -13.83
N LEU A 16 -4.88 7.99 -14.12
CA LEU A 16 -6.15 7.38 -13.73
C LEU A 16 -6.06 6.79 -12.32
N LYS A 17 -7.11 7.01 -11.51
CA LYS A 17 -7.24 6.45 -10.15
C LYS A 17 -7.67 4.99 -10.19
N LYS A 18 -6.85 4.14 -10.79
CA LYS A 18 -7.09 2.70 -11.00
C LYS A 18 -5.89 1.90 -10.50
N ASP A 19 -6.14 0.71 -9.99
CA ASP A 19 -5.12 -0.22 -9.49
C ASP A 19 -4.38 -0.94 -10.63
N ILE A 20 -3.97 -0.19 -11.64
CA ILE A 20 -3.24 -0.69 -12.82
C ILE A 20 -1.96 0.10 -12.99
N ASP A 21 -0.95 -0.55 -13.53
CA ASP A 21 0.30 0.09 -13.93
C ASP A 21 0.05 1.05 -15.10
N GLN A 22 0.32 2.33 -14.87
CA GLN A 22 0.30 3.39 -15.88
C GLN A 22 1.70 3.97 -15.99
N ASN A 23 2.55 3.34 -16.80
CA ASN A 23 3.94 3.74 -17.03
C ASN A 23 4.76 3.86 -15.73
N GLY A 24 4.63 2.85 -14.85
CA GLY A 24 5.30 2.77 -13.56
C GLY A 24 4.52 3.40 -12.40
N TYR A 25 3.37 4.04 -12.65
CA TYR A 25 2.53 4.64 -11.60
C TYR A 25 1.33 3.77 -11.27
N ILE A 26 1.08 3.50 -10.00
CA ILE A 26 -0.06 2.68 -9.53
C ILE A 26 -0.83 3.43 -8.47
N TYR A 27 -2.15 3.58 -8.65
CA TYR A 27 -3.00 4.15 -7.61
C TYR A 27 -3.21 3.11 -6.51
N ILE A 28 -3.01 3.52 -5.26
CA ILE A 28 -3.15 2.63 -4.09
C ILE A 28 -4.17 3.16 -3.08
N GLY A 29 -4.96 4.16 -3.46
CA GLY A 29 -5.99 4.74 -2.61
C GLY A 29 -7.26 3.90 -2.57
N ARG A 30 -8.33 4.46 -1.99
CA ARG A 30 -9.67 3.84 -1.96
C ARG A 30 -10.56 4.42 -3.06
N PRO A 31 -11.56 3.68 -3.56
CA PRO A 31 -11.66 2.22 -3.48
C PRO A 31 -10.59 1.58 -4.38
N GLY A 32 -9.89 0.57 -3.88
CA GLY A 32 -8.85 -0.12 -4.62
C GLY A 32 -8.30 -1.30 -3.81
N ILE A 33 -7.75 -2.30 -4.49
CA ILE A 33 -7.27 -3.54 -3.86
C ILE A 33 -6.12 -3.29 -2.89
N PHE A 34 -5.36 -2.22 -3.12
CA PHE A 34 -4.23 -1.77 -2.29
C PHE A 34 -4.62 -0.71 -1.25
N GLY A 35 -5.89 -0.28 -1.22
CA GLY A 35 -6.36 0.72 -0.27
C GLY A 35 -6.24 0.24 1.18
N ASN A 36 -6.01 1.17 2.12
CA ASN A 36 -6.10 0.86 3.54
C ASN A 36 -7.53 0.48 3.92
N THR A 37 -7.78 -0.80 4.22
CA THR A 37 -9.08 -1.32 4.63
C THR A 37 -9.51 -0.84 6.03
N ILE A 38 -8.57 -0.33 6.83
CA ILE A 38 -8.84 0.19 8.17
C ILE A 38 -9.19 1.67 8.06
N VAL A 39 -10.47 1.96 8.32
CA VAL A 39 -11.03 3.29 8.14
C VAL A 39 -11.05 4.04 9.46
N LYS A 40 -10.45 5.23 9.46
CA LYS A 40 -10.52 6.21 10.54
C LYS A 40 -11.98 6.42 10.99
N ASN A 41 -12.21 6.59 12.29
CA ASN A 41 -13.52 6.75 12.93
C ASN A 41 -14.48 5.54 12.81
N LYS A 42 -14.05 4.41 12.23
CA LYS A 42 -14.78 3.14 12.27
C LYS A 42 -14.12 2.16 13.24
N LYS A 43 -14.88 1.16 13.70
CA LYS A 43 -14.35 0.07 14.53
C LYS A 43 -13.34 -0.73 13.72
N CYS A 44 -12.11 -0.82 14.20
CA CYS A 44 -11.05 -1.61 13.57
C CYS A 44 -11.30 -3.09 13.81
N PHE A 45 -11.32 -3.90 12.76
CA PHE A 45 -11.51 -5.35 12.88
C PHE A 45 -10.23 -6.08 13.34
N ILE A 46 -9.07 -5.41 13.35
CA ILE A 46 -7.81 -5.97 13.84
C ILE A 46 -7.67 -5.81 15.37
N CYS A 47 -7.99 -4.63 15.92
CA CYS A 47 -7.76 -4.33 17.34
C CYS A 47 -9.02 -3.97 18.13
N GLY A 48 -10.19 -3.90 17.50
CA GLY A 48 -11.45 -3.55 18.14
C GLY A 48 -11.66 -2.05 18.44
N ASN A 49 -10.62 -1.21 18.35
CA ASN A 49 -10.66 0.21 18.69
C ASN A 49 -11.04 1.12 17.51
N LYS A 50 -11.42 2.37 17.79
CA LYS A 50 -11.58 3.43 16.79
C LYS A 50 -10.30 4.25 16.68
N HIS A 51 -9.79 4.40 15.46
CA HIS A 51 -8.62 5.22 15.15
C HIS A 51 -9.04 6.65 14.82
N ILE A 52 -8.58 7.65 15.58
CA ILE A 52 -9.03 9.06 15.50
C ILE A 52 -7.93 10.02 15.02
N THR A 53 -6.66 9.65 15.19
CA THR A 53 -5.53 10.49 14.76
C THR A 53 -5.01 10.03 13.40
N ASN A 54 -4.39 10.94 12.64
CA ASN A 54 -3.79 10.58 11.35
C ASN A 54 -2.61 9.62 11.58
N GLY A 55 -2.54 8.54 10.80
CA GLY A 55 -1.52 7.51 10.95
C GLY A 55 -1.83 6.43 12.00
N SER A 56 -2.81 6.63 12.90
CA SER A 56 -3.12 5.61 13.92
C SER A 56 -3.64 4.28 13.38
N THR A 57 -4.03 4.22 12.11
CA THR A 57 -4.45 2.97 11.45
C THR A 57 -3.27 2.13 10.93
N LEU A 58 -2.05 2.67 10.90
CA LEU A 58 -0.93 2.07 10.18
C LEU A 58 -0.45 0.75 10.80
N ASP A 59 -0.36 0.65 12.13
CA ASP A 59 0.08 -0.57 12.79
C ASP A 59 -0.90 -1.72 12.56
N CYS A 60 -2.20 -1.42 12.62
CA CYS A 60 -3.22 -2.41 12.33
C CYS A 60 -3.24 -2.77 10.84
N TYR A 61 -2.92 -1.80 9.96
CA TYR A 61 -2.84 -2.04 8.52
C TYR A 61 -1.65 -2.94 8.17
N LEU A 62 -0.51 -2.75 8.83
CA LEU A 62 0.65 -3.64 8.69
C LEU A 62 0.27 -5.09 9.04
N LYS A 63 -0.34 -5.31 10.21
CA LYS A 63 -0.81 -6.65 10.63
C LYS A 63 -1.79 -7.28 9.64
N TYR A 64 -2.74 -6.48 9.15
CA TYR A 64 -3.66 -6.92 8.09
C TYR A 64 -2.91 -7.30 6.81
N LEU A 65 -1.96 -6.46 6.38
CA LEU A 65 -1.23 -6.65 5.15
C LEU A 65 -0.37 -7.92 5.21
N GLU A 66 0.40 -8.10 6.28
CA GLU A 66 1.24 -9.28 6.55
C GLU A 66 0.39 -10.56 6.49
N ASN A 67 -0.71 -10.60 7.24
CA ASN A 67 -1.61 -11.75 7.22
C ASN A 67 -2.20 -12.01 5.82
N ARG A 68 -2.60 -10.95 5.09
CA ARG A 68 -3.18 -11.12 3.76
C ARG A 68 -2.16 -11.58 2.73
N VAL A 69 -0.93 -11.06 2.73
CA VAL A 69 0.09 -11.54 1.78
C VAL A 69 0.54 -12.98 2.08
N ASP A 70 0.43 -13.43 3.33
CA ASP A 70 0.70 -14.82 3.69
C ASP A 70 -0.41 -15.78 3.24
N THR A 71 -1.68 -15.37 3.41
CA THR A 71 -2.85 -16.24 3.21
C THR A 71 -3.50 -16.14 1.82
N ASP A 72 -3.34 -15.02 1.11
CA ASP A 72 -3.94 -14.76 -0.21
C ASP A 72 -2.84 -14.66 -1.27
N LYS A 73 -2.55 -15.79 -1.94
CA LYS A 73 -1.51 -15.89 -2.98
C LYS A 73 -1.73 -14.91 -4.12
N TRP A 74 -2.98 -14.71 -4.56
CA TRP A 74 -3.26 -13.77 -5.65
C TRP A 74 -2.91 -12.34 -5.24
N PHE A 75 -3.30 -11.94 -4.02
CA PHE A 75 -2.98 -10.62 -3.51
C PHE A 75 -1.48 -10.47 -3.24
N ARG A 76 -0.80 -11.51 -2.75
CA ARG A 76 0.66 -11.54 -2.60
C ARG A 76 1.36 -11.20 -3.90
N GLU A 77 0.99 -11.84 -5.01
CA GLU A 77 1.59 -11.56 -6.33
C GLU A 77 1.28 -10.13 -6.80
N LYS A 78 0.09 -9.60 -6.50
CA LYS A 78 -0.22 -8.18 -6.76
C LYS A 78 0.67 -7.25 -5.94
N VAL A 79 0.93 -7.53 -4.67
CA VAL A 79 1.85 -6.74 -3.84
C VAL A 79 3.29 -6.88 -4.33
N LYS A 80 3.75 -8.07 -4.75
CA LYS A 80 5.08 -8.26 -5.37
C LYS A 80 5.25 -7.39 -6.61
N SER A 81 4.22 -7.29 -7.45
CA SER A 81 4.26 -6.47 -8.68
C SER A 81 4.36 -4.96 -8.45
N LEU A 82 4.21 -4.48 -7.21
CA LEU A 82 4.44 -3.08 -6.84
C LEU A 82 5.93 -2.71 -6.76
N TYR A 83 6.84 -3.68 -6.86
CA TYR A 83 8.29 -3.44 -6.80
C TYR A 83 8.74 -2.52 -7.93
N ASP A 84 9.62 -1.57 -7.61
CA ASP A 84 10.07 -0.50 -8.51
C ASP A 84 8.98 0.39 -9.13
N LYS A 85 7.74 0.30 -8.63
CA LYS A 85 6.63 1.19 -9.04
C LYS A 85 6.55 2.42 -8.17
N ILE A 86 5.99 3.49 -8.73
CA ILE A 86 5.62 4.71 -8.03
C ILE A 86 4.17 4.57 -7.55
N LEU A 87 4.00 4.46 -6.24
CA LEU A 87 2.70 4.33 -5.60
C LEU A 87 2.07 5.70 -5.38
N VAL A 88 0.87 5.89 -5.90
CA VAL A 88 0.15 7.16 -5.85
C VAL A 88 -0.94 7.11 -4.80
N CYS A 89 -0.86 7.99 -3.80
CA CYS A 89 -1.81 8.06 -2.70
C CYS A 89 -2.16 9.50 -2.32
N TYR A 90 -3.39 9.73 -1.85
CA TYR A 90 -3.79 11.03 -1.30
C TYR A 90 -3.15 11.38 0.04
N CYS A 91 -2.64 10.38 0.78
CA CYS A 91 -2.08 10.62 2.11
C CYS A 91 -0.63 11.09 2.07
N ALA A 92 0.13 10.74 1.03
CA ALA A 92 1.53 11.15 0.93
C ALA A 92 1.64 12.69 0.85
N PRO A 93 2.69 13.32 1.42
CA PRO A 93 3.81 12.71 2.13
C PRO A 93 3.55 12.44 3.62
N LYS A 94 2.34 12.71 4.14
CA LYS A 94 1.95 12.42 5.54
C LYS A 94 1.98 10.90 5.81
N PRO A 95 1.83 10.43 7.08
CA PRO A 95 1.73 9.00 7.38
C PRO A 95 0.73 8.30 6.43
N CYS A 96 1.25 7.36 5.65
CA CYS A 96 0.56 6.77 4.50
C CYS A 96 0.81 5.26 4.46
N HIS A 97 -0.24 4.49 4.16
CA HIS A 97 -0.16 3.04 4.04
C HIS A 97 0.69 2.59 2.83
N GLY A 98 0.87 3.47 1.84
CA GLY A 98 1.73 3.21 0.69
C GLY A 98 3.18 2.93 1.05
N TYR A 99 3.70 3.55 2.11
CA TYR A 99 5.07 3.27 2.57
C TYR A 99 5.20 1.85 3.12
N ILE A 100 4.15 1.35 3.77
CA ILE A 100 4.09 -0.03 4.26
C ILE A 100 3.99 -1.02 3.08
N LEU A 101 3.12 -0.76 2.10
CA LEU A 101 3.03 -1.56 0.88
C LEU A 101 4.35 -1.64 0.12
N ALA A 102 5.03 -0.51 -0.05
CA ALA A 102 6.34 -0.44 -0.68
C ALA A 102 7.37 -1.30 0.06
N SER A 103 7.38 -1.23 1.40
CA SER A 103 8.30 -2.02 2.24
C SER A 103 8.05 -3.52 2.10
N ILE A 104 6.78 -3.96 2.21
CA ILE A 104 6.42 -5.38 2.06
C ILE A 104 6.69 -5.87 0.63
N SER A 105 6.38 -5.08 -0.39
CA SER A 105 6.70 -5.40 -1.79
C SER A 105 8.20 -5.63 -1.99
N LYS A 106 9.05 -4.76 -1.43
CA LYS A 106 10.50 -4.93 -1.44
C LYS A 106 10.92 -6.24 -0.77
N GLN A 107 10.45 -6.50 0.46
CA GLN A 107 10.79 -7.73 1.19
C GLN A 107 10.41 -9.00 0.43
N LEU A 108 9.23 -9.02 -0.21
CA LEU A 108 8.77 -10.19 -0.97
C LEU A 108 9.60 -10.46 -2.24
N ASN A 109 10.25 -9.44 -2.81
CA ASN A 109 11.14 -9.60 -3.96
C ASN A 109 12.57 -9.94 -3.51
N ASP A 110 13.09 -9.28 -2.47
CA ASP A 110 14.42 -9.58 -1.90
C ASP A 110 14.50 -11.03 -1.37
N SER A 111 13.42 -11.54 -0.77
CA SER A 111 13.36 -12.93 -0.26
C SER A 111 13.31 -13.99 -1.37
N CYS A 112 13.22 -13.57 -2.63
CA CYS A 112 13.21 -14.44 -3.80
C CYS A 112 14.62 -14.61 -4.42
N GLU A 113 15.61 -13.78 -4.03
CA GLU A 113 16.96 -13.74 -4.63
C GLU A 113 17.96 -14.74 -3.99
N PHE A 114 17.51 -15.72 -3.20
CA PHE A 114 18.38 -16.71 -2.53
C PHE A 114 18.26 -18.14 -3.06
N PHE A 115 17.65 -18.32 -4.24
CA PHE A 115 17.64 -19.60 -4.95
C PHE A 115 18.02 -19.39 -6.42
N GLU A 116 19.27 -19.02 -6.67
CA GLU A 116 19.95 -19.22 -7.96
C GLU A 116 21.31 -19.88 -7.73
#